data_AF-A0A7C6XD11-F1
#
_entry.id   AF-A0A7C6XD11-F1
#
_cell.length_a   1.000
_cell.length_b   1.000
_cell.length_c   1.000
_cell.angle_alpha   90.00
_cell.angle_beta   90.00
_cell.angle_gamma   90.00
#
_symmetry.space_group_name_H-M   'P 1'
#
loop_
_entity.id
_entity.type
_entity.pdbx_description
1 polymer ?
#
loop_
_entity_poly.entity_id
_entity_poly.type
_entity_poly.pdbx_seq_one_letter_code
_entity_poly.pdbx_strand_id
1 'polypeptide(L)'
;MQVSLRKWFASGSPWVWLNAGAVAISVVLVLGLLGVIASRGLVHFWPASLQEYQFTDSQGAQMTVLGERVQREQVTAEQIRNSGLDVPEGVEILDRQLIKVGNRDLYGSDFRWVLERQLSDLTYPANAVTIERREWGNFYGYIVGVKENGQVIAEQEPAENKLWEDVKARTERATAIYKHIQTLEGGDIGTINYELEKLRIEERSLQLKGQDTPQKLAELRAEKTALQAKYAHLEAELMELYTPFKRDSLLIVTADGQQKEINFSEVVRLYQPNSQSLWQKIQHYIMKLIEFVSDDPREANTEGGIFPAIFGTVLMVMIMSLIVTPFGVVAAVYLREYASQGFVTRTIRIAVNNLAGVPSIVYGVFGLGFFVYFIGGNLDELFYAPALPAPTFGTPGLLWAS
;
A
#
# COMPACT_ATOMS: atom_id res chain seq x y z
N MET A 1 -23.39 56.07 11.39
CA MET A 1 -22.20 56.82 10.90
C MET A 1 -21.83 56.25 9.54
N GLN A 2 -22.09 56.97 8.44
CA GLN A 2 -21.73 56.49 7.09
C GLN A 2 -20.24 56.82 6.85
N VAL A 3 -19.40 55.81 6.81
CA VAL A 3 -17.97 55.95 6.49
C VAL A 3 -17.84 56.00 4.96
N SER A 4 -17.12 56.99 4.42
CA SER A 4 -16.89 57.05 2.98
C SER A 4 -15.97 55.91 2.53
N LEU A 5 -16.22 55.33 1.35
CA LEU A 5 -15.44 54.21 0.79
C LEU A 5 -13.94 54.48 0.79
N ARG A 6 -13.53 55.72 0.50
CA ARG A 6 -12.12 56.13 0.49
C ARG A 6 -11.47 56.06 1.88
N LYS A 7 -12.20 56.41 2.95
CA LYS A 7 -11.72 56.26 4.34
C LYS A 7 -11.68 54.80 4.77
N TRP A 8 -12.61 53.97 4.31
CA TRP A 8 -12.62 52.53 4.58
C TRP A 8 -11.47 51.78 3.90
N PHE A 9 -11.11 52.14 2.66
CA PHE A 9 -9.91 51.59 2.03
C PHE A 9 -8.61 52.04 2.70
N ALA A 10 -8.55 53.31 3.12
CA ALA A 10 -7.39 53.84 3.84
C ALA A 10 -7.21 53.22 5.24
N SER A 11 -8.27 52.72 5.89
CA SER A 11 -8.18 52.05 7.19
C SER A 11 -7.62 50.62 7.12
N GLY A 12 -7.38 50.07 5.93
CA GLY A 12 -6.84 48.72 5.76
C GLY A 12 -7.82 47.58 6.08
N SER A 13 -8.99 47.88 6.64
CA SER A 13 -10.03 46.91 6.98
C SER A 13 -10.49 46.03 5.81
N PRO A 14 -10.61 46.50 4.54
CA PRO A 14 -10.97 45.62 3.43
C PRO A 14 -9.96 44.48 3.24
N TRP A 15 -8.67 44.75 3.44
CA TRP A 15 -7.61 43.74 3.30
C TRP A 15 -7.67 42.70 4.43
N VAL A 16 -8.07 43.10 5.63
CA VAL A 16 -8.31 42.17 6.75
C VAL A 16 -9.46 41.22 6.41
N TRP A 17 -10.59 41.76 5.93
CA TRP A 17 -11.74 40.95 5.51
C TRP A 17 -11.43 40.07 4.30
N LEU A 18 -10.63 40.57 3.35
CA LEU A 18 -10.18 39.79 2.20
C LEU A 18 -9.30 38.62 2.64
N ASN A 19 -8.32 38.85 3.51
CA ASN A 19 -7.44 37.80 4.02
C ASN A 19 -8.20 36.79 4.88
N ALA A 20 -9.08 37.26 5.78
CA ALA A 20 -9.93 36.38 6.58
C ALA A 20 -10.88 35.55 5.69
N GLY A 21 -11.48 36.17 4.67
CA GLY A 21 -12.30 35.48 3.67
C GLY A 21 -11.49 34.47 2.86
N ALA A 22 -10.29 34.82 2.43
CA ALA A 22 -9.39 33.91 1.71
C ALA A 22 -9.02 32.70 2.56
N VAL A 23 -8.63 32.90 3.82
CA VAL A 23 -8.34 31.81 4.76
C VAL A 23 -9.56 30.93 5.00
N ALA A 24 -10.75 31.52 5.19
CA ALA A 24 -11.98 30.76 5.36
C ALA A 24 -12.30 29.91 4.12
N ILE A 25 -12.18 30.48 2.92
CA ILE A 25 -12.34 29.75 1.65
C ILE A 25 -11.31 28.62 1.55
N SER A 26 -10.04 28.86 1.87
CA SER A 26 -9.00 27.83 1.87
C SER A 26 -9.32 26.69 2.83
N VAL A 27 -9.79 26.98 4.04
CA VAL A 27 -10.18 25.95 5.02
C VAL A 27 -11.38 25.15 4.51
N VAL A 28 -12.40 25.81 3.96
CA VAL A 28 -13.56 25.13 3.36
C VAL A 28 -13.15 24.25 2.19
N LEU A 29 -12.26 24.72 1.32
CA LEU A 29 -11.74 23.93 0.19
C LEU A 29 -10.93 22.72 0.67
N VAL A 30 -10.07 22.89 1.67
CA VAL A 30 -9.28 21.78 2.23
C VAL A 30 -10.20 20.75 2.88
N LEU A 31 -11.13 21.17 3.73
CA LEU A 31 -12.10 20.25 4.36
C LEU A 31 -13.01 19.59 3.33
N GLY A 32 -13.44 20.34 2.31
CA GLY A 32 -14.23 19.82 1.20
C GLY A 32 -13.48 18.77 0.41
N LEU A 33 -12.21 19.02 0.06
CA LEU A 33 -11.34 18.07 -0.62
C LEU A 33 -11.13 16.82 0.24
N LEU A 34 -10.81 16.98 1.52
CA LEU A 34 -10.66 15.86 2.44
C LEU A 34 -11.94 15.04 2.57
N GLY A 35 -13.11 15.69 2.60
CA GLY A 35 -14.41 15.03 2.60
C GLY A 35 -14.68 14.24 1.31
N VAL A 36 -14.34 14.79 0.14
CA VAL A 36 -14.44 14.08 -1.14
C VAL A 36 -13.50 12.87 -1.17
N ILE A 37 -12.24 13.03 -0.74
CA ILE A 37 -11.29 11.92 -0.66
C ILE A 37 -11.78 10.84 0.30
N ALA A 38 -12.24 11.23 1.50
CA ALA A 38 -12.75 10.29 2.49
C ALA A 38 -14.00 9.54 1.98
N SER A 39 -14.98 10.26 1.42
CA SER A 39 -16.20 9.63 0.87
C SER A 39 -15.91 8.68 -0.29
N ARG A 40 -14.93 8.98 -1.15
CA ARG A 40 -14.53 8.09 -2.25
C ARG A 40 -13.70 6.91 -1.78
N GLY A 41 -12.80 7.12 -0.81
CA GLY A 41 -11.90 6.08 -0.29
C GLY A 41 -12.58 5.12 0.69
N LEU A 42 -13.37 5.62 1.62
CA LEU A 42 -13.99 4.81 2.68
C LEU A 42 -14.99 3.79 2.12
N VAL A 43 -15.59 4.02 0.95
CA VAL A 43 -16.50 3.05 0.31
C VAL A 43 -15.76 1.78 -0.12
N HIS A 44 -14.45 1.84 -0.36
CA HIS A 44 -13.65 0.70 -0.85
C HIS A 44 -13.59 -0.47 0.14
N PHE A 45 -13.75 -0.22 1.45
CA PHE A 45 -13.74 -1.28 2.48
C PHE A 45 -15.08 -2.01 2.61
N TRP A 46 -16.12 -1.54 1.92
CA TRP A 46 -17.43 -2.16 1.97
C TRP A 46 -17.45 -3.45 1.13
N PRO A 47 -17.92 -4.59 1.66
CA PRO A 47 -18.07 -5.83 0.88
C PRO A 47 -19.26 -5.69 -0.08
N ALA A 48 -18.97 -5.13 -1.27
CA ALA A 48 -19.94 -4.93 -2.33
C ALA A 48 -20.51 -6.28 -2.80
N SER A 49 -21.80 -6.28 -3.12
CA SER A 49 -22.46 -7.47 -3.65
C SER A 49 -21.94 -7.83 -5.03
N LEU A 50 -21.73 -9.12 -5.26
CA LEU A 50 -21.36 -9.64 -6.58
C LEU A 50 -22.60 -9.74 -7.46
N GLN A 51 -22.50 -9.15 -8.62
CA GLN A 51 -23.54 -9.11 -9.63
C GLN A 51 -23.15 -10.02 -10.78
N GLU A 52 -24.05 -10.93 -11.13
CA GLU A 52 -23.90 -11.75 -12.31
C GLU A 52 -24.78 -11.17 -13.43
N TYR A 53 -24.19 -11.04 -14.62
CA TYR A 53 -24.82 -10.51 -15.81
C TYR A 53 -24.62 -11.45 -16.99
N GLN A 54 -25.56 -11.44 -17.92
CA GLN A 54 -25.28 -11.82 -19.29
C GLN A 54 -24.79 -10.61 -20.07
N PHE A 55 -23.56 -10.66 -20.57
CA PHE A 55 -22.95 -9.63 -21.40
C PHE A 55 -22.98 -10.05 -22.86
N THR A 56 -23.54 -9.19 -23.71
CA THR A 56 -23.50 -9.36 -25.17
C THR A 56 -22.49 -8.39 -25.78
N ASP A 57 -21.47 -8.90 -26.43
CA ASP A 57 -20.46 -8.09 -27.09
C ASP A 57 -20.99 -7.44 -28.39
N SER A 58 -20.16 -6.62 -29.04
CA SER A 58 -20.54 -5.94 -30.29
C SER A 58 -20.72 -6.88 -31.49
N GLN A 59 -20.24 -8.13 -31.40
CA GLN A 59 -20.38 -9.16 -32.42
C GLN A 59 -21.58 -10.09 -32.13
N GLY A 60 -22.28 -9.87 -31.02
CA GLY A 60 -23.42 -10.68 -30.59
C GLY A 60 -23.03 -11.92 -29.77
N ALA A 61 -21.76 -12.10 -29.42
CA ALA A 61 -21.35 -13.19 -28.54
C ALA A 61 -21.80 -12.90 -27.10
N GLN A 62 -22.43 -13.90 -26.48
CA GLN A 62 -22.89 -13.82 -25.10
C GLN A 62 -21.88 -14.50 -24.16
N MET A 63 -21.60 -13.85 -23.04
CA MET A 63 -20.78 -14.40 -21.96
C MET A 63 -21.35 -13.97 -20.61
N THR A 64 -21.26 -14.84 -19.62
CA THR A 64 -21.63 -14.50 -18.25
C THR A 64 -20.47 -13.73 -17.60
N VAL A 65 -20.79 -12.64 -16.91
CA VAL A 65 -19.81 -11.82 -16.18
C VAL A 65 -20.24 -11.71 -14.73
N LEU A 66 -19.33 -12.02 -13.81
CA LEU A 66 -19.50 -11.82 -12.38
C LEU A 66 -18.57 -10.72 -11.89
N GLY A 67 -19.08 -9.77 -11.12
CA GLY A 67 -18.24 -8.71 -10.57
C GLY A 67 -18.98 -7.71 -9.69
N GLU A 68 -18.23 -6.73 -9.18
CA GLU A 68 -18.75 -5.66 -8.34
C GLU A 68 -18.94 -4.39 -9.17
N ARG A 69 -20.12 -3.74 -9.10
CA ARG A 69 -20.30 -2.42 -9.71
C ARG A 69 -19.59 -1.35 -8.89
N VAL A 70 -18.61 -0.71 -9.51
CA VAL A 70 -17.79 0.35 -8.91
C VAL A 70 -18.37 1.73 -9.17
N GLN A 71 -18.72 1.99 -10.43
CA GLN A 71 -19.17 3.30 -10.88
C GLN A 71 -20.18 3.17 -12.02
N ARG A 72 -21.11 4.11 -12.10
CA ARG A 72 -21.97 4.35 -13.26
C ARG A 72 -21.73 5.76 -13.74
N GLU A 73 -21.66 5.96 -15.05
CA GLU A 73 -21.52 7.27 -15.65
C GLU A 73 -22.25 7.39 -16.98
N GLN A 74 -22.63 8.62 -17.29
CA GLN A 74 -23.23 9.00 -18.57
C GLN A 74 -22.12 9.45 -19.52
N VAL A 75 -22.17 8.92 -20.73
CA VAL A 75 -21.21 9.20 -21.80
C VAL A 75 -21.94 9.56 -23.07
N THR A 76 -21.33 10.38 -23.92
CA THR A 76 -21.93 10.73 -25.20
C THR A 76 -21.82 9.56 -26.18
N ALA A 77 -22.81 9.44 -27.06
CA ALA A 77 -22.80 8.45 -28.13
C ALA A 77 -21.60 8.61 -29.08
N GLU A 78 -21.12 9.84 -29.28
CA GLU A 78 -19.92 10.12 -30.05
C GLU A 78 -18.66 9.50 -29.42
N GLN A 79 -18.50 9.63 -28.09
CA GLN A 79 -17.36 9.02 -27.38
C GLN A 79 -17.35 7.49 -27.53
N ILE A 80 -18.53 6.85 -27.49
CA ILE A 80 -18.66 5.41 -27.66
C ILE A 80 -18.42 4.99 -29.12
N ARG A 81 -18.96 5.72 -30.10
CA ARG A 81 -18.67 5.47 -31.52
C ARG A 81 -17.18 5.59 -31.84
N ASN A 82 -16.50 6.58 -31.26
CA ASN A 82 -15.06 6.77 -31.41
C ASN A 82 -14.22 5.62 -30.80
N SER A 83 -14.80 4.84 -29.88
CA SER A 83 -14.18 3.63 -29.35
C SER A 83 -14.41 2.37 -30.21
N GLY A 84 -15.13 2.50 -31.33
CA GLY A 84 -15.40 1.41 -32.27
C GLY A 84 -16.64 0.57 -31.94
N LEU A 85 -17.47 1.00 -30.98
CA LEU A 85 -18.72 0.33 -30.62
C LEU A 85 -19.90 0.92 -31.40
N ASP A 86 -20.79 0.06 -31.88
CA ASP A 86 -21.99 0.49 -32.59
C ASP A 86 -23.02 1.09 -31.63
N VAL A 87 -23.55 2.26 -32.01
CA VAL A 87 -24.55 3.01 -31.25
C VAL A 87 -25.64 3.46 -32.21
N PRO A 88 -26.91 3.05 -32.00
CA PRO A 88 -28.02 3.40 -32.88
C PRO A 88 -28.14 4.90 -33.13
N GLU A 89 -28.57 5.24 -34.33
CA GLU A 89 -28.91 6.62 -34.69
C GLU A 89 -30.03 7.16 -33.78
N GLY A 90 -29.91 8.42 -33.37
CA GLY A 90 -30.86 9.08 -32.45
C GLY A 90 -30.54 8.93 -30.96
N VAL A 91 -29.53 8.14 -30.57
CA VAL A 91 -29.04 8.10 -29.19
C VAL A 91 -27.92 9.13 -29.02
N GLU A 92 -28.09 10.07 -28.09
CA GLU A 92 -27.09 11.10 -27.78
C GLU A 92 -26.26 10.77 -26.53
N ILE A 93 -26.88 10.16 -25.52
CA ILE A 93 -26.28 9.82 -24.23
C ILE A 93 -26.53 8.35 -23.92
N LEU A 94 -25.52 7.66 -23.42
CA LEU A 94 -25.59 6.29 -22.94
C LEU A 94 -25.08 6.20 -21.50
N ASP A 95 -25.61 5.22 -20.76
CA ASP A 95 -25.06 4.83 -19.48
C ASP A 95 -24.04 3.69 -19.66
N ARG A 96 -22.89 3.85 -19.01
CA ARG A 96 -21.88 2.79 -18.86
C ARG A 96 -21.55 2.56 -17.41
N GLN A 97 -21.17 1.33 -17.08
CA GLN A 97 -20.74 0.93 -15.75
C GLN A 97 -19.29 0.45 -15.78
N LEU A 98 -18.56 0.80 -14.73
CA LEU A 98 -17.28 0.20 -14.38
C LEU A 98 -17.55 -0.97 -13.44
N ILE A 99 -17.25 -2.18 -13.91
CA ILE A 99 -17.38 -3.41 -13.13
C ILE A 99 -15.99 -3.90 -12.78
N LYS A 100 -15.75 -4.17 -11.49
CA LYS A 100 -14.58 -4.91 -11.04
C LYS A 100 -14.89 -6.40 -11.24
N VAL A 101 -14.30 -6.99 -12.27
CA VAL A 101 -14.43 -8.42 -12.62
C VAL A 101 -13.35 -9.28 -11.94
N GLY A 102 -12.35 -8.65 -11.33
CA GLY A 102 -11.26 -9.36 -10.65
C GLY A 102 -10.50 -10.29 -11.60
N ASN A 103 -10.04 -11.43 -11.08
CA ASN A 103 -9.45 -12.52 -11.87
C ASN A 103 -8.31 -12.03 -12.78
N ARG A 104 -7.45 -11.13 -12.29
CA ARG A 104 -6.40 -10.45 -13.08
C ARG A 104 -5.51 -11.41 -13.88
N ASP A 105 -5.24 -12.59 -13.33
CA ASP A 105 -4.43 -13.64 -13.95
C ASP A 105 -5.13 -14.33 -15.13
N LEU A 106 -6.47 -14.29 -15.19
CA LEU A 106 -7.26 -14.85 -16.30
C LEU A 106 -7.61 -13.79 -17.35
N TYR A 107 -7.99 -12.58 -16.91
CA TYR A 107 -8.50 -11.53 -17.80
C TYR A 107 -7.48 -10.44 -18.13
N GLY A 108 -6.35 -10.37 -17.43
CA GLY A 108 -5.31 -9.33 -17.60
C GLY A 108 -5.65 -7.96 -16.97
N SER A 109 -6.89 -7.74 -16.55
CA SER A 109 -7.38 -6.52 -15.89
C SER A 109 -8.48 -6.86 -14.88
N ASP A 110 -8.49 -6.16 -13.75
CA ASP A 110 -9.56 -6.31 -12.75
C ASP A 110 -10.83 -5.56 -13.11
N PHE A 111 -10.76 -4.63 -14.06
CA PHE A 111 -11.85 -3.71 -14.35
C PHE A 111 -12.24 -3.76 -15.82
N ARG A 112 -13.55 -3.68 -16.06
CA ARG A 112 -14.14 -3.62 -17.40
C ARG A 112 -15.20 -2.53 -17.45
N TRP A 113 -15.12 -1.69 -18.48
CA TRP A 113 -16.22 -0.81 -18.86
C TRP A 113 -17.21 -1.57 -19.73
N VAL A 114 -18.49 -1.50 -19.37
CA VAL A 114 -19.59 -2.12 -20.12
C VAL A 114 -20.73 -1.12 -20.29
N LEU A 115 -21.38 -1.12 -21.45
CA LEU A 115 -22.59 -0.34 -21.65
C LEU A 115 -23.77 -1.04 -20.97
N GLU A 116 -24.65 -0.31 -20.29
CA GLU A 116 -25.79 -0.94 -19.58
C GLU A 116 -26.69 -1.73 -20.53
N ARG A 117 -26.84 -1.27 -21.78
CA ARG A 117 -27.60 -1.96 -22.84
C ARG A 117 -27.02 -3.31 -23.26
N GLN A 118 -25.75 -3.60 -22.96
CA GLN A 118 -25.11 -4.87 -23.25
C GLN A 118 -25.30 -5.89 -22.13
N LEU A 119 -25.86 -5.46 -21.00
CA LEU A 119 -26.10 -6.29 -19.83
C LEU A 119 -27.57 -6.71 -19.78
N SER A 120 -27.80 -8.01 -19.61
CA SER A 120 -29.12 -8.57 -19.28
C SER A 120 -29.03 -9.52 -18.09
N ASP A 121 -30.19 -9.96 -17.60
CA ASP A 121 -30.32 -11.05 -16.63
C ASP A 121 -29.51 -10.84 -15.33
N LEU A 122 -29.55 -9.62 -14.80
CA LEU A 122 -28.87 -9.27 -13.55
C LEU A 122 -29.39 -10.13 -12.39
N THR A 123 -28.49 -10.90 -11.77
CA THR A 123 -28.76 -11.66 -10.56
C THR A 123 -27.69 -11.42 -9.49
N TYR A 124 -27.99 -11.84 -8.26
CA TYR A 124 -27.08 -11.75 -7.11
C TYR A 124 -26.94 -13.14 -6.45
N PRO A 125 -26.14 -14.05 -7.03
CA PRO A 125 -26.04 -15.42 -6.55
C PRO A 125 -25.50 -15.45 -5.11
N ALA A 126 -26.21 -16.11 -4.20
CA ALA A 126 -25.89 -16.10 -2.77
C ALA A 126 -24.56 -16.82 -2.46
N ASN A 127 -24.17 -17.78 -3.30
CA ASN A 127 -22.97 -18.60 -3.16
C ASN A 127 -21.76 -18.07 -3.96
N ALA A 128 -21.91 -16.97 -4.71
CA ALA A 128 -20.80 -16.29 -5.35
C ALA A 128 -19.78 -15.85 -4.29
N VAL A 129 -18.51 -16.20 -4.50
CA VAL A 129 -17.43 -15.94 -3.54
C VAL A 129 -16.48 -14.87 -4.06
N THR A 130 -16.09 -13.98 -3.16
CA THR A 130 -14.90 -13.14 -3.30
C THR A 130 -13.75 -13.79 -2.55
N ILE A 131 -12.66 -14.06 -3.26
CA ILE A 131 -11.40 -14.56 -2.68
C ILE A 131 -10.37 -13.45 -2.85
N GLU A 132 -9.95 -12.84 -1.75
CA GLU A 132 -8.80 -11.95 -1.78
C GLU A 132 -7.54 -12.81 -1.74
N ARG A 133 -6.70 -12.65 -2.74
CA ARG A 133 -5.45 -13.38 -2.87
C ARG A 133 -4.27 -12.50 -2.46
N ARG A 134 -3.16 -13.14 -2.12
CA ARG A 134 -1.89 -12.48 -1.78
C ARG A 134 -1.27 -11.82 -3.00
N GLU A 135 -1.45 -12.45 -4.16
CA GLU A 135 -1.03 -11.98 -5.47
C GLU A 135 -2.24 -11.89 -6.40
N TRP A 136 -2.19 -11.06 -7.44
CA TRP A 136 -3.23 -10.97 -8.49
C TRP A 136 -4.61 -10.46 -8.01
N GLY A 137 -4.70 -9.84 -6.83
CA GLY A 137 -5.92 -9.22 -6.32
C GLY A 137 -7.08 -10.19 -6.11
N ASN A 138 -8.31 -9.67 -6.19
CA ASN A 138 -9.53 -10.45 -5.96
C ASN A 138 -9.78 -11.47 -7.07
N PHE A 139 -10.23 -12.65 -6.66
CA PHE A 139 -10.87 -13.63 -7.53
C PHE A 139 -12.37 -13.70 -7.24
N TYR A 140 -13.20 -13.70 -8.29
CA TYR A 140 -14.65 -13.89 -8.22
C TYR A 140 -15.06 -15.16 -8.97
N GLY A 141 -15.88 -16.00 -8.31
CA GLY A 141 -16.38 -17.23 -8.92
C GLY A 141 -17.23 -18.08 -7.98
N TYR A 142 -17.27 -19.38 -8.26
CA TYR A 142 -18.04 -20.39 -7.54
C TYR A 142 -17.17 -21.57 -7.14
N ILE A 143 -17.25 -21.96 -5.88
CA ILE A 143 -16.50 -23.11 -5.36
C ILE A 143 -17.09 -24.39 -5.98
N VAL A 144 -16.23 -25.21 -6.57
CA VAL A 144 -16.63 -26.49 -7.18
C VAL A 144 -15.92 -27.69 -6.57
N GLY A 145 -14.84 -27.49 -5.80
CA GLY A 145 -14.19 -28.59 -5.13
C GLY A 145 -13.03 -28.18 -4.24
N VAL A 146 -12.55 -29.15 -3.47
CA VAL A 146 -11.38 -29.01 -2.60
C VAL A 146 -10.44 -30.18 -2.87
N LYS A 147 -9.14 -29.87 -2.90
CA LYS A 147 -8.07 -30.85 -3.02
C LYS A 147 -7.19 -30.87 -1.77
N GLU A 148 -6.70 -32.06 -1.44
CA GLU A 148 -5.60 -32.27 -0.51
C GLU A 148 -4.49 -33.04 -1.23
N ASN A 149 -3.25 -32.53 -1.16
CA ASN A 149 -2.09 -33.11 -1.85
C ASN A 149 -2.35 -33.38 -3.35
N GLY A 150 -3.08 -32.47 -4.00
CA GLY A 150 -3.47 -32.57 -5.41
C GLY A 150 -4.60 -33.56 -5.72
N GLN A 151 -5.08 -34.32 -4.73
CA GLN A 151 -6.21 -35.24 -4.89
C GLN A 151 -7.52 -34.55 -4.52
N VAL A 152 -8.53 -34.71 -5.35
CA VAL A 152 -9.86 -34.15 -5.07
C VAL A 152 -10.52 -34.96 -3.96
N ILE A 153 -10.89 -34.27 -2.87
CA ILE A 153 -11.53 -34.90 -1.70
C ILE A 153 -13.02 -34.61 -1.63
N ALA A 154 -13.48 -33.52 -2.25
CA ALA A 154 -14.87 -33.14 -2.30
C ALA A 154 -15.14 -32.26 -3.52
N GLU A 155 -16.30 -32.42 -4.13
CA GLU A 155 -16.78 -31.63 -5.26
C GLU A 155 -18.23 -31.22 -5.05
N GLN A 156 -18.65 -30.15 -5.72
CA GLN A 156 -20.02 -29.68 -5.75
C GLN A 156 -20.29 -28.97 -7.07
N GLU A 157 -21.57 -28.88 -7.44
CA GLU A 157 -21.97 -28.03 -8.58
C GLU A 157 -21.82 -26.55 -8.23
N PRO A 158 -21.57 -25.66 -9.21
CA PRO A 158 -21.37 -24.22 -8.97
C PRO A 158 -22.53 -23.54 -8.26
N ALA A 159 -23.75 -24.07 -8.35
CA ALA A 159 -24.95 -23.53 -7.70
C ALA A 159 -25.10 -23.99 -6.23
N GLU A 160 -24.32 -24.98 -5.79
CA GLU A 160 -24.36 -25.50 -4.42
C GLU A 160 -23.48 -24.68 -3.47
N ASN A 161 -23.63 -24.91 -2.16
CA ASN A 161 -22.84 -24.22 -1.13
C ASN A 161 -22.43 -25.15 0.03
N LYS A 162 -22.31 -26.45 -0.25
CA LYS A 162 -22.04 -27.48 0.77
C LYS A 162 -20.61 -27.42 1.31
N LEU A 163 -19.65 -26.99 0.48
CA LEU A 163 -18.23 -26.92 0.84
C LEU A 163 -17.84 -25.65 1.62
N TRP A 164 -18.76 -24.70 1.81
CA TRP A 164 -18.45 -23.37 2.35
C TRP A 164 -17.75 -23.40 3.72
N GLU A 165 -18.29 -24.16 4.68
CA GLU A 165 -17.74 -24.21 6.03
C GLU A 165 -16.36 -24.90 6.07
N ASP A 166 -16.14 -25.94 5.25
CA ASP A 166 -14.84 -26.60 5.13
C ASP A 166 -13.78 -25.68 4.51
N VAL A 167 -14.13 -24.99 3.41
CA VAL A 167 -13.27 -24.01 2.74
C VAL A 167 -12.91 -22.84 3.67
N LYS A 168 -13.86 -22.38 4.47
CA LYS A 168 -13.62 -21.35 5.47
C LYS A 168 -12.63 -21.83 6.54
N ALA A 169 -12.83 -23.02 7.11
CA ALA A 169 -11.93 -23.59 8.11
C ALA A 169 -10.50 -23.78 7.57
N ARG A 170 -10.35 -24.23 6.32
CA ARG A 170 -9.04 -24.36 5.66
C ARG A 170 -8.35 -23.02 5.45
N THR A 171 -9.12 -21.97 5.12
CA THR A 171 -8.60 -20.61 4.98
C THR A 171 -8.13 -20.03 6.30
N GLU A 172 -8.90 -20.23 7.37
CA GLU A 172 -8.51 -19.81 8.72
C GLU A 172 -7.22 -20.50 9.16
N ARG A 173 -7.09 -21.80 8.91
CA ARG A 173 -5.87 -22.56 9.19
C ARG A 173 -4.68 -22.05 8.37
N ALA A 174 -4.84 -21.86 7.06
CA ALA A 174 -3.77 -21.34 6.20
C ALA A 174 -3.33 -19.93 6.64
N THR A 175 -4.29 -19.09 7.04
CA THR A 175 -4.02 -17.74 7.57
C THR A 175 -3.23 -17.81 8.88
N ALA A 176 -3.57 -18.74 9.78
CA ALA A 176 -2.82 -18.94 11.02
C ALA A 176 -1.38 -19.41 10.77
N ILE A 177 -1.19 -20.36 9.84
CA ILE A 177 0.15 -20.83 9.44
C ILE A 177 0.96 -19.68 8.83
N TYR A 178 0.36 -18.89 7.94
CA TYR A 178 1.03 -17.73 7.34
C TYR A 178 1.50 -16.72 8.39
N LYS A 179 0.67 -16.40 9.39
CA LYS A 179 1.06 -15.50 10.48
C LYS A 179 2.24 -16.06 11.30
N HIS A 180 2.27 -17.37 11.50
CA HIS A 180 3.39 -18.02 12.18
C HIS A 180 4.67 -17.92 11.34
N ILE A 181 4.59 -18.23 10.04
CA ILE A 181 5.70 -18.05 9.09
C ILE A 181 6.25 -16.62 9.14
N GLN A 182 5.38 -15.61 9.08
CA GLN A 182 5.81 -14.21 9.16
C GLN A 182 6.49 -13.86 10.49
N THR A 183 6.03 -14.43 11.60
CA THR A 183 6.63 -14.20 12.92
C THR A 183 8.04 -14.79 12.99
N LEU A 184 8.24 -16.00 12.46
CA LEU A 184 9.56 -16.65 12.41
C LEU A 184 10.51 -15.91 11.47
N GLU A 185 10.07 -15.60 10.25
CA GLU A 185 10.90 -14.95 9.21
C GLU A 185 11.27 -13.51 9.61
N GLY A 186 10.30 -12.71 10.03
CA GLY A 186 10.50 -11.30 10.36
C GLY A 186 11.05 -11.06 11.78
N GLY A 187 10.73 -11.93 12.74
CA GLY A 187 11.13 -11.80 14.14
C GLY A 187 12.43 -12.54 14.44
N ASP A 188 12.32 -13.85 14.64
CA ASP A 188 13.41 -14.66 15.18
C ASP A 188 14.57 -14.82 14.19
N ILE A 189 14.27 -15.21 12.95
CA ILE A 189 15.27 -15.34 11.88
C ILE A 189 15.87 -13.97 11.55
N GLY A 190 15.03 -12.92 11.46
CA GLY A 190 15.49 -11.54 11.27
C GLY A 190 16.50 -11.11 12.34
N THR A 191 16.24 -11.43 13.61
CA THR A 191 17.15 -11.13 14.73
C THR A 191 18.47 -11.88 14.61
N ILE A 192 18.44 -13.17 14.28
CA ILE A 192 19.66 -13.97 14.09
C ILE A 192 20.48 -13.44 12.92
N ASN A 193 19.83 -13.09 11.79
CA ASN A 193 20.51 -12.52 10.63
C ASN A 193 21.21 -11.20 10.98
N TYR A 194 20.56 -10.35 11.77
CA TYR A 194 21.18 -9.11 12.27
C TYR A 194 22.41 -9.40 13.15
N GLU A 195 22.33 -10.37 14.06
CA GLU A 195 23.47 -10.75 14.91
C GLU A 195 24.62 -11.37 14.11
N LEU A 196 24.32 -12.24 13.14
CA LEU A 196 25.31 -12.81 12.23
C LEU A 196 26.02 -11.72 11.42
N GLU A 197 25.27 -10.73 10.94
CA GLU A 197 25.81 -9.59 10.21
C GLU A 197 26.72 -8.72 11.10
N LYS A 198 26.34 -8.49 12.36
CA LYS A 198 27.19 -7.82 13.34
C LYS A 198 28.53 -8.56 13.55
N LEU A 199 28.50 -9.89 13.69
CA LEU A 199 29.72 -10.70 13.82
C LEU A 199 30.56 -10.72 12.53
N ARG A 200 29.93 -10.61 11.34
CA ARG A 200 30.64 -10.44 10.06
C ARG A 200 31.41 -9.11 10.06
N ILE A 201 30.75 -8.03 10.44
CA ILE A 201 31.34 -6.68 10.51
C ILE A 201 32.49 -6.65 11.53
N GLU A 202 32.33 -7.30 12.68
CA GLU A 202 33.37 -7.39 13.71
C GLU A 202 34.60 -8.16 13.23
N GLU A 203 34.42 -9.32 12.61
CA GLU A 203 35.52 -10.09 12.01
C GLU A 203 36.28 -9.24 10.98
N ARG A 204 35.55 -8.54 10.12
CA ARG A 204 36.15 -7.66 9.11
C ARG A 204 36.92 -6.50 9.75
N SER A 205 36.41 -5.92 10.83
CA SER A 205 37.09 -4.88 11.61
C SER A 205 38.41 -5.38 12.19
N LEU A 206 38.46 -6.59 12.75
CA LEU A 206 39.68 -7.18 13.29
C LEU A 206 40.74 -7.39 12.20
N GLN A 207 40.34 -7.90 11.03
CA GLN A 207 41.22 -8.10 9.88
C GLN A 207 41.83 -6.77 9.40
N LEU A 208 41.00 -5.73 9.24
CA LEU A 208 41.46 -4.41 8.79
C LEU A 208 42.41 -3.74 9.79
N LYS A 209 42.26 -4.02 11.09
CA LYS A 209 43.13 -3.51 12.15
C LYS A 209 44.37 -4.38 12.40
N GLY A 210 44.51 -5.53 11.74
CA GLY A 210 45.57 -6.52 12.02
C GLY A 210 45.50 -7.10 13.43
N GLN A 211 44.29 -7.19 14.00
CA GLN A 211 44.03 -7.69 15.35
C GLN A 211 43.31 -9.04 15.36
N ASP A 212 43.33 -9.74 14.23
CA ASP A 212 42.69 -11.03 13.96
C ASP A 212 43.49 -12.21 14.54
N THR A 213 43.73 -12.17 15.86
CA THR A 213 44.42 -13.26 16.53
C THR A 213 43.64 -14.58 16.40
N PRO A 214 44.32 -15.74 16.34
CA PRO A 214 43.64 -17.04 16.26
C PRO A 214 42.60 -17.25 17.36
N GLN A 215 42.85 -16.71 18.56
CA GLN A 215 41.91 -16.75 19.68
C GLN A 215 40.63 -15.96 19.41
N LYS A 216 40.74 -14.69 18.99
CA LYS A 216 39.57 -13.84 18.69
C LYS A 216 38.74 -14.40 17.52
N LEU A 217 39.42 -14.92 16.50
CA LEU A 217 38.74 -15.60 15.38
C LEU A 217 38.04 -16.88 15.84
N ALA A 218 38.62 -17.63 16.79
CA ALA A 218 37.98 -18.81 17.35
C ALA A 218 36.73 -18.44 18.19
N GLU A 219 36.79 -17.36 18.98
CA GLU A 219 35.65 -16.83 19.73
C GLU A 219 34.49 -16.42 18.80
N LEU A 220 34.77 -15.61 17.77
CA LEU A 220 33.77 -15.22 16.77
C LEU A 220 33.17 -16.42 16.02
N ARG A 221 34.00 -17.42 15.67
CA ARG A 221 33.51 -18.65 15.03
C ARG A 221 32.61 -19.45 15.96
N ALA A 222 32.92 -19.52 17.25
CA ALA A 222 32.08 -20.21 18.23
C ALA A 222 30.70 -19.53 18.34
N GLU A 223 30.67 -18.21 18.41
CA GLU A 223 29.41 -17.44 18.43
C GLU A 223 28.60 -17.62 17.14
N LYS A 224 29.24 -17.50 15.97
CA LYS A 224 28.58 -17.75 14.68
C LYS A 224 28.01 -19.17 14.59
N THR A 225 28.76 -20.16 15.06
CA THR A 225 28.31 -21.56 15.07
C THR A 225 27.07 -21.74 15.96
N ALA A 226 27.04 -21.09 17.13
CA ALA A 226 25.88 -21.11 18.02
C ALA A 226 24.64 -20.45 17.39
N LEU A 227 24.82 -19.32 16.70
CA LEU A 227 23.73 -18.66 15.98
C LEU A 227 23.24 -19.46 14.77
N GLN A 228 24.15 -20.08 14.02
CA GLN A 228 23.81 -20.97 12.91
C GLN A 228 23.03 -22.21 13.37
N ALA A 229 23.35 -22.76 14.55
CA ALA A 229 22.59 -23.85 15.13
C ALA A 229 21.15 -23.43 15.49
N LYS A 230 20.97 -22.22 16.04
CA LYS A 230 19.63 -21.65 16.29
C LYS A 230 18.88 -21.40 14.99
N TYR A 231 19.55 -20.82 13.99
CA TYR A 231 18.99 -20.60 12.65
C TYR A 231 18.49 -21.92 12.05
N ALA A 232 19.30 -22.97 12.09
CA ALA A 232 18.95 -24.29 11.55
C ALA A 232 17.72 -24.90 12.25
N HIS A 233 17.54 -24.65 13.56
CA HIS A 233 16.33 -25.06 14.27
C HIS A 233 15.09 -24.32 13.76
N LEU A 234 15.17 -22.99 13.63
CA LEU A 234 14.05 -22.18 13.11
C LEU A 234 13.74 -22.51 11.65
N GLU A 235 14.76 -22.80 10.84
CA GLU A 235 14.59 -23.24 9.46
C GLU A 235 13.87 -24.59 9.38
N ALA A 236 14.17 -25.52 10.30
CA ALA A 236 13.45 -26.79 10.40
C ALA A 236 11.98 -26.57 10.78
N GLU A 237 11.69 -25.72 11.78
CA GLU A 237 10.34 -25.34 12.17
C GLU A 237 9.56 -24.68 11.02
N LEU A 238 10.22 -23.80 10.27
CA LEU A 238 9.66 -23.16 9.09
C LEU A 238 9.30 -24.19 8.00
N MET A 239 10.17 -25.18 7.75
CA MET A 239 9.89 -26.27 6.81
C MET A 239 8.71 -27.15 7.25
N GLU A 240 8.55 -27.39 8.55
CA GLU A 240 7.39 -28.10 9.11
C GLU A 240 6.08 -27.35 8.88
N LEU A 241 6.10 -26.01 8.87
CA LEU A 241 4.92 -25.18 8.57
C LEU A 241 4.59 -25.14 7.07
N TYR A 242 5.60 -25.14 6.19
CA TYR A 242 5.37 -25.05 4.73
C TYR A 242 4.61 -26.26 4.16
N THR A 243 4.80 -27.44 4.73
CA THR A 243 4.13 -28.67 4.28
C THR A 243 2.60 -28.59 4.40
N PRO A 244 2.00 -28.37 5.60
CA PRO A 244 0.57 -28.18 5.74
C PRO A 244 0.07 -26.88 5.09
N PHE A 245 0.92 -25.86 4.93
CA PHE A 245 0.56 -24.61 4.27
C PHE A 245 0.21 -24.80 2.79
N LYS A 246 0.98 -25.63 2.07
CA LYS A 246 0.80 -25.90 0.64
C LYS A 246 -0.09 -27.10 0.33
N ARG A 247 -0.49 -27.86 1.36
CA ARG A 247 -1.22 -29.13 1.25
C ARG A 247 -2.55 -29.01 0.51
N ASP A 248 -3.30 -27.93 0.75
CA ASP A 248 -4.68 -27.81 0.29
C ASP A 248 -4.81 -26.79 -0.83
N SER A 249 -5.69 -27.09 -1.79
CA SER A 249 -6.09 -26.16 -2.83
C SER A 249 -7.60 -26.19 -3.06
N LEU A 250 -8.11 -25.07 -3.54
CA LEU A 250 -9.50 -24.84 -3.89
C LEU A 250 -9.67 -24.95 -5.40
N LEU A 251 -10.67 -25.70 -5.84
CA LEU A 251 -11.15 -25.66 -7.22
C LEU A 251 -12.30 -24.66 -7.30
N ILE A 252 -12.11 -23.66 -8.15
CA ILE A 252 -13.07 -22.59 -8.37
C ILE A 252 -13.35 -22.47 -9.87
N VAL A 253 -14.60 -22.14 -10.21
CA VAL A 253 -14.98 -21.82 -11.58
C VAL A 253 -15.42 -20.37 -11.66
N THR A 254 -14.99 -19.69 -12.72
CA THR A 254 -15.45 -18.35 -13.09
C THR A 254 -16.86 -18.42 -13.70
N ALA A 255 -17.55 -17.28 -13.81
CA ALA A 255 -18.90 -17.24 -14.37
C ALA A 255 -18.94 -17.62 -15.86
N ASP A 256 -17.85 -17.39 -16.60
CA ASP A 256 -17.67 -17.83 -17.99
C ASP A 256 -17.20 -19.30 -18.12
N GLY A 257 -17.11 -20.04 -17.01
CA GLY A 257 -16.86 -21.48 -17.00
C GLY A 257 -15.39 -21.90 -16.94
N GLN A 258 -14.45 -20.95 -16.86
CA GLN A 258 -13.03 -21.29 -16.71
C GLN A 258 -12.76 -21.79 -15.29
N GLN A 259 -12.14 -22.96 -15.19
CA GLN A 259 -11.71 -23.53 -13.92
C GLN A 259 -10.32 -23.04 -13.53
N LYS A 260 -10.13 -22.78 -12.24
CA LYS A 260 -8.86 -22.41 -11.65
C LYS A 260 -8.66 -23.21 -10.36
N GLU A 261 -7.43 -23.65 -10.15
CA GLU A 261 -6.97 -24.15 -8.87
C GLU A 261 -6.21 -23.04 -8.15
N ILE A 262 -6.58 -22.76 -6.90
CA ILE A 262 -5.95 -21.73 -6.06
C ILE A 262 -5.49 -22.41 -4.77
N ASN A 263 -4.20 -22.28 -4.42
CA ASN A 263 -3.71 -22.86 -3.17
C ASN A 263 -4.21 -22.03 -1.98
N PHE A 264 -4.59 -22.65 -0.86
CA PHE A 264 -5.00 -21.88 0.33
C PHE A 264 -3.87 -21.01 0.89
N SER A 265 -2.60 -21.35 0.61
CA SER A 265 -1.46 -20.49 0.91
C SER A 265 -1.49 -19.15 0.20
N GLU A 266 -2.14 -19.06 -0.96
CA GLU A 266 -2.28 -17.83 -1.75
C GLU A 266 -3.49 -16.98 -1.30
N VAL A 267 -4.35 -17.50 -0.43
CA VAL A 267 -5.57 -16.82 0.00
C VAL A 267 -5.29 -15.97 1.25
N VAL A 268 -5.73 -14.71 1.20
CA VAL A 268 -5.76 -13.81 2.37
C VAL A 268 -7.06 -13.98 3.13
N ARG A 269 -8.19 -13.94 2.42
CA ARG A 269 -9.52 -14.22 2.97
C ARG A 269 -10.49 -14.60 1.87
N LEU A 270 -11.62 -15.16 2.25
CA LEU A 270 -12.75 -15.37 1.38
C LEU A 270 -14.07 -15.05 2.08
N TYR A 271 -15.05 -14.58 1.32
CA TYR A 271 -16.38 -14.23 1.82
C TYR A 271 -17.42 -14.28 0.68
N GLN A 272 -18.68 -14.52 1.04
CA GLN A 272 -19.82 -14.48 0.13
C GLN A 272 -20.64 -13.20 0.38
N PRO A 273 -20.37 -12.09 -0.33
CA PRO A 273 -20.96 -10.79 -0.01
C PRO A 273 -22.48 -10.74 -0.18
N ASN A 274 -23.05 -11.65 -0.97
CA ASN A 274 -24.48 -11.72 -1.22
C ASN A 274 -25.25 -12.48 -0.14
N SER A 275 -24.60 -13.37 0.62
CA SER A 275 -25.21 -14.09 1.75
C SER A 275 -24.98 -13.41 3.10
N GLN A 276 -24.11 -12.40 3.16
CA GLN A 276 -23.81 -11.65 4.38
C GLN A 276 -24.99 -10.78 4.83
N SER A 277 -25.33 -10.90 6.11
CA SER A 277 -26.18 -9.94 6.82
C SER A 277 -25.51 -8.56 6.93
N LEU A 278 -26.31 -7.52 7.17
CA LEU A 278 -25.81 -6.15 7.35
C LEU A 278 -24.76 -6.06 8.48
N TRP A 279 -24.97 -6.78 9.59
CA TRP A 279 -24.03 -6.80 10.71
C TRP A 279 -22.68 -7.42 10.32
N GLN A 280 -22.69 -8.51 9.54
CA GLN A 280 -21.46 -9.11 9.01
C GLN A 280 -20.74 -8.17 8.04
N LYS A 281 -21.47 -7.41 7.21
CA LYS A 281 -20.87 -6.40 6.33
C LYS A 281 -20.21 -5.27 7.12
N ILE A 282 -20.85 -4.78 8.18
CA ILE A 282 -20.27 -3.76 9.08
C ILE A 282 -19.02 -4.30 9.78
N GLN A 283 -19.05 -5.54 10.28
CA GLN A 283 -17.87 -6.15 10.90
C GLN A 283 -16.72 -6.29 9.89
N HIS A 284 -17.02 -6.77 8.68
CA HIS A 284 -16.03 -6.88 7.61
C HIS A 284 -15.41 -5.53 7.28
N TYR A 285 -16.23 -4.49 7.15
CA TYR A 285 -15.80 -3.12 6.91
C TYR A 285 -14.81 -2.62 7.96
N ILE A 286 -15.15 -2.77 9.25
CA ILE A 286 -14.30 -2.31 10.35
C ILE A 286 -12.98 -3.08 10.37
N MET A 287 -13.03 -4.41 10.22
CA MET A 287 -11.83 -5.24 10.16
C MET A 287 -10.93 -4.82 9.00
N LYS A 288 -11.50 -4.59 7.82
CA LYS A 288 -10.76 -4.13 6.63
C LYS A 288 -10.12 -2.77 6.82
N LEU A 289 -10.82 -1.85 7.47
CA LEU A 289 -10.27 -0.53 7.78
C LEU A 289 -9.10 -0.62 8.76
N ILE A 290 -9.21 -1.46 9.80
CA ILE A 290 -8.14 -1.67 10.78
C ILE A 290 -6.91 -2.27 10.08
N GLU A 291 -7.10 -3.35 9.34
CA GLU A 291 -6.02 -4.00 8.57
C GLU A 291 -5.34 -3.03 7.61
N PHE A 292 -6.12 -2.21 6.89
CA PHE A 292 -5.55 -1.22 5.99
C PHE A 292 -4.64 -0.23 6.72
N VAL A 293 -4.98 0.15 7.95
CA VAL A 293 -4.16 1.09 8.74
C VAL A 293 -3.00 0.39 9.46
N SER A 294 -3.11 -0.89 9.82
CA SER A 294 -2.16 -1.61 10.67
C SER A 294 -1.20 -2.54 9.93
N ASP A 295 -1.60 -3.09 8.79
CA ASP A 295 -0.82 -4.11 8.10
C ASP A 295 0.23 -3.50 7.16
N ASP A 296 1.17 -4.35 6.73
CA ASP A 296 2.17 -4.01 5.73
C ASP A 296 1.58 -3.98 4.30
N PRO A 297 2.17 -3.17 3.40
CA PRO A 297 1.78 -3.16 2.00
C PRO A 297 2.18 -4.46 1.30
N ARG A 298 1.38 -4.83 0.30
CA ARG A 298 1.58 -5.98 -0.60
C ARG A 298 1.49 -5.51 -2.05
N GLU A 299 1.97 -6.34 -2.98
CA GLU A 299 1.83 -6.09 -4.43
C GLU A 299 2.25 -4.67 -4.84
N ALA A 300 3.49 -4.28 -4.53
CA ALA A 300 4.03 -2.94 -4.82
C ALA A 300 3.16 -1.78 -4.28
N ASN A 301 2.56 -1.95 -3.10
CA ASN A 301 1.65 -1.01 -2.44
C ASN A 301 0.26 -0.88 -3.11
N THR A 302 -0.13 -1.82 -3.97
CA THR A 302 -1.49 -1.85 -4.53
C THR A 302 -2.49 -2.59 -3.65
N GLU A 303 -2.02 -3.44 -2.74
CA GLU A 303 -2.83 -4.23 -1.81
C GLU A 303 -2.23 -4.18 -0.40
N GLY A 304 -2.95 -4.68 0.61
CA GLY A 304 -2.47 -4.71 2.00
C GLY A 304 -2.69 -3.39 2.75
N GLY A 305 -1.86 -3.12 3.76
CA GLY A 305 -1.97 -1.94 4.62
C GLY A 305 -0.94 -0.86 4.34
N ILE A 306 -1.07 0.26 5.05
CA ILE A 306 -0.26 1.49 4.89
C ILE A 306 0.49 1.87 6.17
N PHE A 307 0.60 0.97 7.15
CA PHE A 307 1.19 1.28 8.44
C PHE A 307 2.62 1.83 8.35
N PRO A 308 3.57 1.20 7.60
CA PRO A 308 4.93 1.72 7.50
C PRO A 308 4.99 3.12 6.88
N ALA A 309 4.11 3.43 5.94
CA ALA A 309 4.05 4.75 5.29
C ALA A 309 3.55 5.84 6.25
N ILE A 310 2.52 5.55 7.03
CA ILE A 310 2.02 6.46 8.08
C ILE A 310 3.11 6.68 9.12
N PHE A 311 3.68 5.60 9.65
CA PHE A 311 4.70 5.67 10.68
C PHE A 311 5.92 6.46 10.21
N GLY A 312 6.45 6.13 9.02
CA GLY A 312 7.59 6.84 8.44
C GLY A 312 7.33 8.33 8.25
N THR A 313 6.15 8.69 7.71
CA THR A 313 5.77 10.10 7.50
C THR A 313 5.65 10.87 8.82
N VAL A 314 4.95 10.30 9.82
CA VAL A 314 4.79 10.93 11.14
C VAL A 314 6.14 11.06 11.83
N LEU A 315 6.96 10.01 11.81
CA LEU A 315 8.29 10.02 12.40
C LEU A 315 9.18 11.09 11.76
N MET A 316 9.20 11.19 10.42
CA MET A 316 9.94 12.22 9.69
C MET A 316 9.50 13.62 10.12
N VAL A 317 8.19 13.90 10.11
CA VAL A 317 7.66 15.21 10.51
C VAL A 317 8.01 15.54 11.96
N MET A 318 7.91 14.57 12.87
CA MET A 318 8.24 14.77 14.28
C MET A 318 9.73 15.05 14.49
N ILE A 319 10.62 14.28 13.85
CA ILE A 319 12.07 14.47 13.93
C ILE A 319 12.46 15.82 13.34
N MET A 320 11.96 16.15 12.14
CA MET A 320 12.22 17.45 11.50
C MET A 320 11.70 18.59 12.37
N SER A 321 10.49 18.48 12.92
CA SER A 321 9.93 19.52 13.78
C SER A 321 10.74 19.70 15.07
N LEU A 322 11.15 18.61 15.71
CA LEU A 322 11.91 18.64 16.96
C LEU A 322 13.33 19.19 16.77
N ILE A 323 13.99 18.84 15.67
CA ILE A 323 15.36 19.28 15.41
C ILE A 323 15.37 20.65 14.75
N VAL A 324 14.67 20.84 13.62
CA VAL A 324 14.77 22.05 12.80
C VAL A 324 14.08 23.26 13.46
N THR A 325 12.91 23.09 14.09
CA THR A 325 12.14 24.23 14.62
C THR A 325 12.89 25.01 15.70
N PRO A 326 13.49 24.39 16.73
CA PRO A 326 14.24 25.14 17.73
C PRO A 326 15.40 25.94 17.13
N PHE A 327 16.20 25.34 16.24
CA PHE A 327 17.29 26.05 15.57
C PHE A 327 16.78 27.18 14.69
N GLY A 328 15.68 26.97 13.96
CA GLY A 328 15.04 28.00 13.13
C GLY A 328 14.53 29.18 13.94
N VAL A 329 13.87 28.92 15.08
CA VAL A 329 13.37 29.97 15.99
C VAL A 329 14.54 30.73 16.62
N VAL A 330 15.57 30.03 17.14
CA VAL A 330 16.75 30.68 17.72
C VAL A 330 17.47 31.54 16.68
N ALA A 331 17.67 31.04 15.46
CA ALA A 331 18.28 31.79 14.38
C ALA A 331 17.45 33.04 14.01
N ALA A 332 16.12 32.91 13.93
CA ALA A 332 15.23 34.03 13.62
C ALA A 332 15.26 35.11 14.71
N VAL A 333 15.20 34.72 15.99
CA VAL A 333 15.29 35.64 17.13
C VAL A 333 16.65 36.31 17.18
N TYR A 334 17.74 35.56 17.01
CA TYR A 334 19.09 36.11 16.99
C TYR A 334 19.26 37.14 15.87
N LEU A 335 18.89 36.79 14.63
CA LEU A 335 19.03 37.68 13.47
C LEU A 335 18.15 38.93 13.55
N ARG A 336 17.05 38.89 14.31
CA ARG A 336 16.11 40.00 14.43
C ARG A 336 16.40 40.91 15.61
N GLU A 337 16.71 40.35 16.77
CA GLU A 337 16.81 41.10 18.04
C GLU A 337 18.25 41.39 18.45
N TYR A 338 19.20 40.47 18.17
CA TYR A 338 20.55 40.56 18.72
C TYR A 338 21.62 40.91 17.68
N ALA A 339 21.44 40.46 16.44
CA ALA A 339 22.47 40.59 15.43
C ALA A 339 22.58 42.03 14.92
N SER A 340 23.75 42.65 15.11
CA SER A 340 24.04 43.99 14.60
C SER A 340 23.99 44.01 13.06
N GLN A 341 23.44 45.08 12.51
CA GLN A 341 23.41 45.29 11.06
C GLN A 341 24.85 45.40 10.52
N GLY A 342 25.21 44.54 9.58
CA GLY A 342 26.57 44.43 9.06
C GLY A 342 26.64 43.52 7.84
N PHE A 343 27.85 43.34 7.31
CA PHE A 343 28.08 42.52 6.11
C PHE A 343 27.59 41.08 6.31
N VAL A 344 27.92 40.46 7.44
CA VAL A 344 27.55 39.06 7.75
C VAL A 344 26.03 38.87 7.81
N THR A 345 25.32 39.73 8.55
CA THR A 345 23.85 39.63 8.68
C THR A 345 23.12 39.90 7.37
N ARG A 346 23.66 40.80 6.52
CA ARG A 346 23.15 41.04 5.17
C ARG A 346 23.34 39.81 4.27
N THR A 347 24.51 39.19 4.29
CA THR A 347 24.80 37.98 3.50
C THR A 347 23.92 36.81 3.92
N ILE A 348 23.75 36.57 5.22
CA ILE A 348 22.85 35.52 5.73
C ILE A 348 21.42 35.76 5.25
N ARG A 349 20.92 37.00 5.34
CA ARG A 349 19.55 37.32 4.89
C ARG A 349 19.36 37.10 3.39
N ILE A 350 20.35 37.45 2.57
CA ILE A 350 20.33 37.16 1.12
C ILE A 350 20.32 35.65 0.89
N ALA A 351 21.16 34.89 1.59
CA ALA A 351 21.21 33.45 1.47
C ALA A 351 19.87 32.79 1.84
N VAL A 352 19.26 33.18 2.96
CA VAL A 352 17.94 32.67 3.38
C VAL A 352 16.86 32.98 2.35
N ASN A 353 16.81 34.21 1.83
CA ASN A 353 15.85 34.59 0.79
C ASN A 353 16.06 33.80 -0.52
N ASN A 354 17.31 33.58 -0.91
CA ASN A 354 17.62 32.77 -2.09
C ASN A 354 17.24 31.31 -1.86
N LEU A 355 17.55 30.75 -0.68
CA LEU A 355 17.21 29.38 -0.31
C LEU A 355 15.69 29.14 -0.34
N ALA A 356 14.90 30.11 0.13
CA ALA A 356 13.44 30.05 0.06
C ALA A 356 12.90 30.06 -1.38
N GLY A 357 13.67 30.55 -2.35
CA GLY A 357 13.30 30.60 -3.77
C GLY A 357 13.79 29.42 -4.61
N VAL A 358 14.63 28.52 -4.07
CA VAL A 358 15.13 27.35 -4.81
C VAL A 358 14.04 26.28 -4.90
N PRO A 359 13.78 25.70 -6.09
CA PRO A 359 12.83 24.61 -6.24
C PRO A 359 13.22 23.37 -5.42
N SER A 360 12.24 22.70 -4.82
CA SER A 360 12.47 21.52 -3.97
C SER A 360 13.22 20.38 -4.65
N ILE A 361 13.01 20.16 -5.96
CA ILE A 361 13.71 19.12 -6.73
C ILE A 361 15.23 19.31 -6.73
N VAL A 362 15.70 20.57 -6.71
CA VAL A 362 17.13 20.89 -6.69
C VAL A 362 17.73 20.48 -5.35
N TYR A 363 17.01 20.73 -4.24
CA TYR A 363 17.43 20.27 -2.92
C TYR A 363 17.47 18.75 -2.81
N GLY A 364 16.49 18.05 -3.39
CA GLY A 364 16.46 16.58 -3.39
C GLY A 364 17.68 15.98 -4.10
N VAL A 365 17.97 16.43 -5.32
CA VAL A 365 19.12 15.92 -6.11
C VAL A 365 20.46 16.34 -5.47
N PHE A 366 20.56 17.59 -4.99
CA PHE A 366 21.74 18.04 -4.26
C PHE A 366 21.96 17.22 -2.99
N GLY A 367 20.90 16.96 -2.22
CA GLY A 367 20.98 16.21 -0.98
C GLY A 367 21.46 14.77 -1.21
N LEU A 368 20.92 14.09 -2.23
CA LEU A 368 21.40 12.77 -2.63
C LEU A 368 22.89 12.80 -3.02
N GLY A 369 23.28 13.71 -3.90
CA GLY A 369 24.66 13.76 -4.38
C GLY A 369 25.67 14.15 -3.30
N PHE A 370 25.34 15.19 -2.51
CA PHE A 370 26.27 15.76 -1.54
C PHE A 370 26.22 15.05 -0.18
N PHE A 371 25.05 14.80 0.38
CA PHE A 371 24.95 14.21 1.71
C PHE A 371 25.08 12.68 1.68
N VAL A 372 24.40 12.00 0.75
CA VAL A 372 24.44 10.53 0.70
C VAL A 372 25.73 10.05 0.04
N TYR A 373 25.96 10.41 -1.22
CA TYR A 373 27.09 9.83 -1.97
C TYR A 373 28.44 10.43 -1.57
N PHE A 374 28.51 11.76 -1.43
CA PHE A 374 29.77 12.40 -1.06
C PHE A 374 30.06 12.25 0.43
N ILE A 375 29.32 12.92 1.32
CA ILE A 375 29.59 12.87 2.77
C ILE A 375 29.42 11.44 3.31
N GLY A 376 28.26 10.82 3.07
CA GLY A 376 27.94 9.50 3.60
C GLY A 376 28.89 8.42 3.11
N GLY A 377 29.19 8.40 1.80
CA GLY A 377 30.17 7.48 1.22
C GLY A 377 31.58 7.64 1.83
N ASN A 378 32.06 8.88 1.96
CA ASN A 378 33.37 9.13 2.58
C ASN A 378 33.40 8.78 4.08
N LEU A 379 32.32 9.05 4.82
CA LEU A 379 32.21 8.65 6.23
C LEU A 379 32.22 7.12 6.38
N ASP A 380 31.56 6.40 5.48
CA ASP A 380 31.58 4.94 5.48
C ASP A 380 32.97 4.40 5.19
N GLU A 381 33.69 4.94 4.20
CA GLU A 381 35.07 4.53 3.92
C GLU A 381 36.01 4.79 5.11
N LEU A 382 35.84 5.91 5.82
CA LEU A 382 36.72 6.31 6.92
C LEU A 382 36.40 5.60 8.25
N PHE A 383 35.12 5.44 8.58
CA PHE A 383 34.68 5.00 9.90
C PHE A 383 33.92 3.66 9.90
N TYR A 384 33.33 3.26 8.77
CA TYR A 384 32.50 2.05 8.64
C TYR A 384 32.99 1.10 7.53
N ALA A 385 34.29 1.15 7.19
CA ALA A 385 34.90 0.27 6.19
C ALA A 385 34.57 -1.23 6.38
N PRO A 386 34.43 -1.76 7.62
CA PRO A 386 34.02 -3.14 7.82
C PRO A 386 32.59 -3.50 7.36
N ALA A 387 31.69 -2.52 7.27
CA ALA A 387 30.30 -2.70 6.85
C ALA A 387 30.15 -2.82 5.32
N LEU A 388 31.09 -2.26 4.55
CA LEU A 388 31.07 -2.31 3.09
C LEU A 388 31.03 -3.76 2.55
N PRO A 389 30.28 -4.01 1.46
CA PRO A 389 29.68 -3.06 0.50
C PRO A 389 28.27 -2.55 0.88
N ALA A 390 27.78 -2.80 2.11
CA ALA A 390 26.52 -2.26 2.60
C ALA A 390 26.78 -0.97 3.40
N PRO A 391 26.71 0.23 2.78
CA PRO A 391 27.04 1.48 3.44
C PRO A 391 26.05 1.84 4.56
N THR A 392 26.54 2.45 5.64
CA THR A 392 25.70 2.92 6.76
C THR A 392 25.15 4.31 6.45
N PHE A 393 26.02 5.23 6.06
CA PHE A 393 25.67 6.62 5.75
C PHE A 393 25.52 6.89 4.25
N GLY A 394 26.14 6.09 3.39
CA GLY A 394 26.00 6.15 1.92
C GLY A 394 24.71 5.54 1.38
N THR A 395 23.78 5.15 2.25
CA THR A 395 22.44 4.65 1.89
C THR A 395 21.40 5.75 2.07
N PRO A 396 20.51 6.01 1.11
CA PRO A 396 19.36 6.91 1.32
C PRO A 396 18.51 6.41 2.50
N GLY A 397 18.24 7.28 3.47
CA GLY A 397 17.54 6.89 4.69
C GLY A 397 17.01 8.10 5.45
N LEU A 398 16.38 7.86 6.61
CA LEU A 398 15.74 8.90 7.44
C LEU A 398 16.66 10.07 7.79
N LEU A 399 17.97 9.84 7.97
CA LEU A 399 18.95 10.89 8.24
C LEU A 399 19.14 11.87 7.07
N TRP A 400 18.87 11.41 5.86
CA TRP A 400 19.05 12.17 4.62
C TRP A 400 17.73 12.58 3.98
N ALA A 401 16.61 12.05 4.47
CA ALA A 401 15.28 12.39 4.02
C ALA A 401 14.95 13.82 4.48
N SER A 402 14.89 14.75 3.52
CA SER A 402 14.43 16.13 3.70
C SER A 402 13.45 16.51 2.61
#